data_AF-A0A235BNL1-F1
#
_entry.id   AF-A0A235BNL1-F1
#
_cell.length_a   1.000
_cell.length_b   1.000
_cell.length_c   1.000
_cell.angle_alpha   90.00
_cell.angle_beta   90.00
_cell.angle_gamma   90.00
#
_symmetry.space_group_name_H-M   'P 1'
#
loop_
_entity.id
_entity.type
_entity.pdbx_description
1 polymer ?
#
loop_
_entity_poly.entity_id
_entity_poly.type
_entity_poly.pdbx_seq_one_letter_code
_entity_poly.pdbx_strand_id
1 'polypeptide(L)'
;MHKLPGFLPILLAILVTGCPNRAQIVHPDNPRQGLNHALAALQARKFDKAEAEFTFIIFNFPGSRQAADAQFYLAETYFQNHDYIQAQTEYDFYLKSFPNGRFQEDADYKLAMCYFKTTLKSCRDQTSTLKAREILKEFLTLYHDSKLRPKAESTLNEIQRRLTQRDFDVARLYFKAGEFKSALVYYEYITIELPTDEWKAIDRYRLAVCYQETDHTEKARPILEQLSQEDIPPALKQKAHSRLAMMNDNDR
;
A
#
# COMPACT_ATOMS: atom_id res chain seq x y z
N MET A 1 -80.13 20.01 26.99
CA MET A 1 -79.61 18.98 27.92
C MET A 1 -78.46 18.25 27.24
N HIS A 2 -77.36 18.09 27.97
CA HIS A 2 -76.07 17.44 27.62
C HIS A 2 -76.17 16.20 26.69
N LYS A 3 -75.17 15.86 25.84
CA LYS A 3 -73.79 15.47 26.19
C LYS A 3 -72.81 15.52 24.99
N LEU A 4 -71.56 15.89 25.30
CA LEU A 4 -70.28 15.65 24.58
C LEU A 4 -69.87 14.13 24.64
N PRO A 5 -68.67 13.71 24.20
CA PRO A 5 -68.22 13.46 22.83
C PRO A 5 -67.64 12.01 22.71
N GLY A 6 -67.12 11.62 21.55
CA GLY A 6 -66.28 10.41 21.43
C GLY A 6 -66.41 9.76 20.06
N PHE A 7 -65.39 9.16 19.46
CA PHE A 7 -64.01 8.92 19.85
C PHE A 7 -63.29 8.64 18.52
N LEU A 8 -62.16 9.30 18.28
CA LEU A 8 -61.31 9.12 17.12
C LEU A 8 -60.61 7.74 17.21
N PRO A 9 -60.70 6.83 16.22
CA PRO A 9 -59.78 5.71 16.18
C PRO A 9 -58.51 6.17 15.46
N ILE A 10 -57.45 6.39 16.24
CA ILE A 10 -56.07 6.49 15.76
C ILE A 10 -55.72 5.12 15.17
N LEU A 11 -55.51 5.09 13.86
CA LEU A 11 -54.97 3.93 13.15
C LEU A 11 -53.49 3.79 13.54
N LEU A 12 -53.22 2.97 14.57
CA LEU A 12 -51.87 2.60 14.96
C LEU A 12 -51.28 1.66 13.89
N ALA A 13 -50.59 2.23 12.90
CA ALA A 13 -49.81 1.48 11.94
C ALA A 13 -48.62 0.84 12.67
N ILE A 14 -48.74 -0.45 12.95
CA ILE A 14 -47.65 -1.29 13.47
C ILE A 14 -46.58 -1.35 12.38
N LEU A 15 -45.52 -0.56 12.53
CA LEU A 15 -44.26 -0.75 11.83
C LEU A 15 -43.66 -2.06 12.32
N VAL A 16 -43.95 -3.16 11.63
CA VAL A 16 -43.23 -4.43 11.82
C VAL A 16 -41.79 -4.19 11.36
N THR A 17 -40.95 -3.89 12.33
CA THR A 17 -39.50 -3.89 12.20
C THR A 17 -39.07 -5.34 11.98
N GLY A 18 -38.98 -5.74 10.72
CA GLY A 18 -38.36 -7.02 10.35
C GLY A 18 -36.90 -7.01 10.82
N CYS A 19 -36.57 -7.85 11.79
CA CYS A 19 -35.18 -8.15 12.11
C CYS A 19 -34.49 -8.69 10.84
N PRO A 20 -33.23 -8.31 10.55
CA PRO A 20 -32.51 -8.88 9.44
C PRO A 20 -32.41 -10.39 9.64
N ASN A 21 -32.76 -11.13 8.59
CA ASN A 21 -32.76 -12.59 8.55
C ASN A 21 -31.34 -13.08 8.86
N ARG A 22 -31.10 -13.62 10.06
CA ARG A 22 -29.80 -14.16 10.46
C ARG A 22 -29.48 -15.28 9.48
N ALA A 23 -28.39 -15.13 8.70
CA ALA A 23 -27.99 -16.10 7.71
C ALA A 23 -27.94 -17.49 8.36
N GLN A 24 -28.77 -18.41 7.88
CA GLN A 24 -28.85 -19.76 8.42
C GLN A 24 -27.54 -20.47 8.06
N ILE A 25 -26.68 -20.69 9.06
CA ILE A 25 -25.42 -21.40 8.90
C ILE A 25 -25.78 -22.86 8.65
N VAL A 26 -25.44 -23.38 7.47
CA VAL A 26 -25.59 -24.80 7.17
C VAL A 26 -24.46 -25.50 7.92
N HIS A 27 -24.78 -26.44 8.81
CA HIS A 27 -23.78 -27.30 9.45
C HIS A 27 -23.49 -28.48 8.50
N PRO A 28 -22.37 -28.47 7.76
CA PRO A 28 -22.05 -29.55 6.84
C PRO A 28 -21.67 -30.82 7.59
N ASP A 29 -22.11 -31.98 7.08
CA ASP A 29 -21.79 -33.30 7.67
C ASP A 29 -20.30 -33.64 7.56
N ASN A 30 -19.59 -33.02 6.60
CA ASN A 30 -18.16 -33.22 6.38
C ASN A 30 -17.48 -31.93 5.88
N PRO A 31 -16.16 -31.77 6.12
CA PRO A 31 -15.45 -30.53 5.80
C PRO A 31 -15.39 -30.22 4.30
N ARG A 32 -15.45 -31.22 3.42
CA ARG A 32 -15.44 -31.01 1.97
C ARG A 32 -16.72 -30.32 1.50
N GLN A 33 -17.87 -30.80 1.96
CA GLN A 33 -19.16 -30.19 1.66
C GLN A 33 -19.23 -28.78 2.24
N GLY A 34 -18.73 -28.59 3.47
CA GLY A 34 -18.61 -27.27 4.08
C GLY A 34 -17.82 -26.29 3.21
N LEU A 35 -16.63 -26.70 2.79
CA LEU A 35 -15.76 -25.86 1.97
C LEU A 35 -16.43 -25.45 0.65
N ASN A 36 -17.13 -26.37 -0.02
CA ASN A 36 -17.83 -26.06 -1.26
C ASN A 36 -18.95 -25.03 -1.07
N HIS A 37 -19.70 -25.12 0.04
CA HIS A 37 -20.78 -24.17 0.33
C HIS A 37 -20.23 -22.79 0.72
N ALA A 38 -19.15 -22.75 1.51
CA ALA A 38 -18.47 -21.50 1.87
C ALA A 38 -17.88 -20.80 0.64
N LEU A 39 -17.27 -21.56 -0.27
CA LEU A 39 -16.78 -21.05 -1.56
C LEU A 39 -17.92 -20.49 -2.42
N ALA A 40 -19.08 -21.16 -2.48
CA ALA A 40 -20.24 -20.65 -3.19
C ALA A 40 -20.78 -19.34 -2.57
N ALA A 41 -20.74 -19.21 -1.24
CA ALA A 41 -21.10 -17.97 -0.56
C ALA A 41 -20.12 -16.83 -0.91
N LEU A 42 -18.81 -17.11 -0.92
CA LEU A 42 -17.77 -16.15 -1.32
C LEU A 42 -17.94 -15.70 -2.77
N GLN A 43 -18.15 -16.64 -3.69
CA GLN A 43 -18.43 -16.35 -5.11
C GLN A 43 -19.67 -15.49 -5.29
N ALA A 44 -20.70 -15.70 -4.47
CA ALA A 44 -21.91 -14.90 -4.43
C ALA A 44 -21.73 -13.55 -3.70
N ARG A 45 -20.51 -13.20 -3.25
CA ARG A 45 -20.18 -12.01 -2.45
C ARG A 45 -20.98 -11.88 -1.16
N LYS A 46 -21.42 -13.00 -0.59
CA LYS A 46 -22.10 -13.05 0.71
C LYS A 46 -21.04 -13.20 1.80
N PHE A 47 -20.28 -12.12 2.03
CA PHE A 47 -19.07 -12.16 2.85
C PHE A 47 -19.33 -12.62 4.29
N ASP A 48 -20.35 -12.09 4.97
CA ASP A 48 -20.71 -12.52 6.34
C ASP A 48 -21.02 -14.03 6.43
N LYS A 49 -21.68 -14.57 5.40
CA LYS A 49 -22.00 -16.00 5.33
C LYS A 49 -20.74 -16.82 5.05
N ALA A 50 -19.90 -16.37 4.12
CA ALA A 50 -18.65 -17.04 3.80
C ALA A 50 -17.71 -17.08 5.02
N GLU A 51 -17.56 -15.95 5.71
CA GLU A 51 -16.81 -15.83 6.96
C GLU A 51 -17.29 -16.84 8.01
N ALA A 52 -18.58 -16.87 8.29
CA ALA A 52 -19.16 -17.78 9.28
C ALA A 52 -18.91 -19.26 8.91
N GLU A 53 -19.01 -19.61 7.62
CA GLU A 53 -18.85 -20.99 7.16
C GLU A 53 -17.38 -21.43 7.11
N PHE A 54 -16.46 -20.57 6.67
CA PHE A 54 -15.02 -20.89 6.75
C PHE A 54 -14.57 -21.04 8.21
N THR A 55 -15.01 -20.12 9.08
CA THR A 55 -14.76 -20.17 10.53
C THR A 55 -15.28 -21.45 11.14
N PHE A 56 -16.50 -21.88 10.76
CA PHE A 56 -17.05 -23.16 11.21
C PHE A 56 -16.15 -24.34 10.82
N ILE A 57 -15.62 -24.38 9.59
CA ILE A 57 -14.75 -25.46 9.13
C ILE A 57 -13.44 -25.49 9.94
N ILE A 58 -12.83 -24.32 10.15
CA ILE A 58 -11.57 -24.18 10.90
C ILE A 58 -11.73 -24.73 12.32
N PHE A 59 -12.81 -24.37 13.03
CA PHE A 59 -13.02 -24.79 14.41
C PHE A 59 -13.46 -26.25 14.57
N ASN A 60 -14.31 -26.75 13.67
CA ASN A 60 -14.87 -28.10 13.81
C ASN A 60 -14.01 -29.19 13.17
N PHE A 61 -13.11 -28.83 12.24
CA PHE A 61 -12.25 -29.78 11.54
C PHE A 61 -10.76 -29.35 11.49
N PRO A 62 -10.12 -28.95 12.61
CA PRO A 62 -8.84 -28.22 12.64
C PRO A 62 -7.62 -28.97 12.09
N GLY A 63 -7.69 -30.29 11.90
CA GLY A 63 -6.61 -31.09 11.29
C GLY A 63 -6.86 -31.46 9.82
N SER A 64 -8.00 -31.06 9.26
CA SER A 64 -8.35 -31.41 7.88
C SER A 64 -7.62 -30.53 6.88
N ARG A 65 -7.34 -31.05 5.68
CA ARG A 65 -6.82 -30.25 4.56
C ARG A 65 -7.75 -29.07 4.23
N GLN A 66 -9.05 -29.27 4.41
CA GLN A 66 -10.08 -28.26 4.19
C GLN A 66 -10.04 -27.14 5.22
N ALA A 67 -9.56 -27.38 6.45
CA ALA A 67 -9.37 -26.30 7.42
C ALA A 67 -8.24 -25.35 7.01
N ALA A 68 -7.13 -25.89 6.48
CA ALA A 68 -6.08 -25.06 5.89
C ALA A 68 -6.62 -24.25 4.69
N ASP A 69 -7.39 -24.89 3.80
CA ASP A 69 -8.02 -24.19 2.69
C ASP A 69 -9.01 -23.12 3.16
N ALA A 70 -9.85 -23.43 4.14
CA ALA A 70 -10.83 -22.52 4.73
C ALA A 70 -10.14 -21.32 5.37
N GLN A 71 -8.99 -21.51 6.03
CA GLN A 71 -8.20 -20.42 6.59
C GLN A 71 -7.73 -19.44 5.51
N PHE A 72 -7.21 -19.94 4.38
CA PHE A 72 -6.83 -19.07 3.27
C PHE A 72 -8.05 -18.34 2.68
N TYR A 73 -9.17 -19.03 2.50
CA TYR A 73 -10.37 -18.40 1.93
C TYR A 73 -11.10 -17.47 2.91
N LEU A 74 -10.91 -17.63 4.22
CA LEU A 74 -11.33 -16.66 5.22
C LEU A 74 -10.58 -15.34 5.01
N ALA A 75 -9.26 -15.40 4.82
CA ALA A 75 -8.46 -14.24 4.46
C ALA A 75 -8.92 -13.60 3.12
N GLU A 76 -9.18 -14.41 2.09
CA GLU A 76 -9.75 -13.93 0.82
C GLU A 76 -11.13 -13.27 1.00
N THR A 77 -11.95 -13.77 1.93
CA THR A 77 -13.27 -13.21 2.24
C THR A 77 -13.11 -11.78 2.77
N TYR A 78 -12.26 -11.57 3.77
CA TYR A 78 -11.96 -10.23 4.28
C TYR A 78 -11.33 -9.34 3.21
N PHE A 79 -10.39 -9.87 2.41
CA PHE A 79 -9.72 -9.12 1.36
C PHE A 79 -10.70 -8.62 0.30
N GLN A 80 -11.63 -9.47 -0.13
CA GLN A 80 -12.66 -9.11 -1.12
C GLN A 80 -13.73 -8.20 -0.53
N ASN A 81 -13.96 -8.25 0.79
CA ASN A 81 -14.81 -7.32 1.52
C ASN A 81 -14.11 -5.99 1.87
N HIS A 82 -12.89 -5.77 1.37
CA HIS A 82 -12.06 -4.59 1.65
C HIS A 82 -11.65 -4.40 3.13
N ASP A 83 -11.87 -5.41 3.98
CA ASP A 83 -11.33 -5.44 5.34
C ASP A 83 -9.89 -5.96 5.31
N TYR A 84 -8.99 -5.08 4.87
CA TYR A 84 -7.59 -5.43 4.70
C TYR A 84 -6.86 -5.69 6.02
N ILE A 85 -7.38 -5.21 7.14
CA ILE A 85 -6.78 -5.42 8.47
C ILE A 85 -7.08 -6.84 8.95
N GLN A 86 -8.34 -7.29 8.82
CA GLN A 86 -8.66 -8.68 9.13
C GLN A 86 -8.03 -9.63 8.12
N ALA A 87 -8.06 -9.30 6.83
CA ALA A 87 -7.38 -10.11 5.81
C ALA A 87 -5.89 -10.31 6.12
N GLN A 88 -5.19 -9.24 6.52
CA GLN A 88 -3.79 -9.31 6.93
C GLN A 88 -3.58 -10.31 8.09
N THR A 89 -4.45 -10.26 9.10
CA THR A 89 -4.40 -11.15 10.27
C THR A 89 -4.56 -12.61 9.85
N GLU A 90 -5.54 -12.90 9.00
CA GLU A 90 -5.84 -14.27 8.57
C GLU A 90 -4.82 -14.83 7.57
N TYR A 91 -4.23 -14.00 6.68
CA TYR A 91 -3.12 -14.43 5.81
C TYR A 91 -1.86 -14.72 6.63
N ASP A 92 -1.52 -13.85 7.58
CA ASP A 92 -0.36 -14.05 8.46
C ASP A 92 -0.53 -15.33 9.31
N PHE A 93 -1.75 -15.57 9.82
CA PHE A 93 -2.07 -16.82 10.51
C PHE A 93 -1.94 -18.04 9.58
N TYR A 94 -2.43 -17.95 8.33
CA TYR A 94 -2.27 -19.02 7.34
C TYR A 94 -0.80 -19.36 7.09
N LEU A 95 0.03 -18.36 6.83
CA LEU A 95 1.45 -18.55 6.52
C LEU A 95 2.22 -19.17 7.69
N LYS A 96 1.90 -18.78 8.93
CA LYS A 96 2.50 -19.34 10.15
C LYS A 96 2.04 -20.76 10.44
N SER A 97 0.75 -21.03 10.24
CA SER A 97 0.13 -22.31 10.61
C SER A 97 0.31 -23.38 9.53
N PHE A 98 0.45 -22.97 8.26
CA PHE A 98 0.50 -23.85 7.10
C PHE A 98 1.67 -23.48 6.16
N PRO A 99 2.93 -23.56 6.61
CA PRO A 99 4.12 -23.10 5.87
C PRO A 99 4.48 -23.92 4.61
N ASN A 100 3.69 -24.93 4.26
CA ASN A 100 3.77 -25.69 3.00
C ASN A 100 2.37 -25.85 2.37
N GLY A 101 1.45 -24.94 2.72
CA GLY A 101 0.09 -24.94 2.21
C GLY A 101 0.06 -24.63 0.71
N ARG A 102 -0.92 -25.18 0.00
CA ARG A 102 -1.03 -24.99 -1.46
C ARG A 102 -1.23 -23.54 -1.90
N PHE A 103 -1.58 -22.65 -0.98
CA PHE A 103 -1.81 -21.22 -1.23
C PHE A 103 -0.72 -20.34 -0.61
N GLN A 104 0.44 -20.91 -0.23
CA GLN A 104 1.51 -20.14 0.41
C GLN A 104 1.95 -18.95 -0.43
N GLU A 105 2.29 -19.18 -1.70
CA GLU A 105 2.67 -18.12 -2.64
C GLU A 105 1.57 -17.06 -2.79
N ASP A 106 0.31 -17.49 -2.96
CA ASP A 106 -0.83 -16.57 -3.05
C ASP A 106 -1.00 -15.74 -1.77
N ALA A 107 -0.84 -16.37 -0.60
CA ALA A 107 -0.98 -15.74 0.71
C ALA A 107 0.13 -14.73 0.97
N ASP A 108 1.39 -15.01 0.62
CA ASP A 108 2.51 -14.07 0.75
C ASP A 108 2.26 -12.82 -0.11
N TYR A 109 1.86 -13.01 -1.37
CA TYR A 109 1.51 -11.89 -2.25
C TYR A 109 0.31 -11.09 -1.69
N LYS A 110 -0.75 -11.78 -1.23
CA LYS A 110 -1.95 -11.12 -0.71
C LYS A 110 -1.71 -10.41 0.61
N LEU A 111 -0.85 -10.92 1.47
CA LEU A 111 -0.42 -10.23 2.69
C LEU A 111 0.25 -8.90 2.34
N ALA A 112 1.18 -8.89 1.37
CA ALA A 112 1.76 -7.65 0.86
C ALA A 112 0.70 -6.69 0.31
N MET A 113 -0.32 -7.22 -0.40
CA MET A 113 -1.42 -6.40 -0.90
C MET A 113 -2.27 -5.81 0.22
N CYS A 114 -2.47 -6.51 1.34
CA CYS A 114 -3.18 -5.95 2.49
C CYS A 114 -2.45 -4.72 3.04
N TYR A 115 -1.12 -4.82 3.25
CA TYR A 115 -0.30 -3.69 3.66
C TYR A 115 -0.33 -2.57 2.62
N PHE A 116 -0.23 -2.90 1.32
CA PHE A 116 -0.28 -1.90 0.26
C PHE A 116 -1.63 -1.18 0.19
N LYS A 117 -2.75 -1.87 0.43
CA LYS A 117 -4.10 -1.29 0.40
C LYS A 117 -4.45 -0.50 1.66
N THR A 118 -3.85 -0.83 2.80
CA THR A 118 -3.95 -0.04 4.04
C THR A 118 -3.02 1.17 4.07
N THR A 119 -2.11 1.28 3.09
CA THR A 119 -1.25 2.47 2.95
C THR A 119 -2.10 3.74 2.87
N LEU A 120 -2.00 4.61 3.88
CA LEU A 120 -2.66 5.91 3.84
C LEU A 120 -2.12 6.74 2.68
N LYS A 121 -2.99 7.51 2.02
CA LYS A 121 -2.54 8.58 1.11
C LYS A 121 -1.75 9.68 1.85
N SER A 122 -1.86 9.73 3.17
CA SER A 122 -1.28 10.77 4.02
C SER A 122 0.17 10.45 4.35
N CYS A 123 1.04 11.41 4.09
CA CYS A 123 2.51 11.37 4.20
C CYS A 123 3.08 11.15 5.62
N ARG A 124 2.26 10.86 6.64
CA ARG A 124 2.70 10.82 8.06
C ARG A 124 3.08 9.44 8.59
N ASP A 125 2.37 8.38 8.26
CA ASP A 125 2.73 7.02 8.68
C ASP A 125 3.06 6.16 7.45
N GLN A 126 4.28 5.61 7.43
CA GLN A 126 4.81 4.80 6.32
C GLN A 126 4.97 3.33 6.70
N THR A 127 4.53 2.94 7.90
CA THR A 127 4.72 1.58 8.42
C THR A 127 4.18 0.54 7.44
N SER A 128 2.94 0.71 6.98
CA SER A 128 2.33 -0.20 5.99
C SER A 128 3.03 -0.15 4.63
N THR A 129 3.44 1.03 4.15
CA THR A 129 4.18 1.17 2.87
C THR A 129 5.48 0.36 2.90
N LEU A 130 6.25 0.54 3.98
CA LEU A 130 7.55 -0.09 4.15
C LEU A 130 7.41 -1.59 4.33
N LYS A 131 6.37 -2.03 5.07
CA LYS A 131 6.09 -3.45 5.26
C LYS A 131 5.65 -4.14 3.96
N ALA A 132 4.80 -3.48 3.16
CA ALA A 132 4.45 -3.98 1.83
C ALA A 132 5.68 -4.13 0.93
N ARG A 133 6.60 -3.15 0.95
CA ARG A 133 7.86 -3.20 0.21
C ARG A 133 8.74 -4.37 0.63
N GLU A 134 8.88 -4.59 1.93
CA GLU A 134 9.67 -5.70 2.50
C GLU A 134 9.14 -7.06 2.02
N ILE A 135 7.84 -7.31 2.21
CA ILE A 135 7.20 -8.58 1.84
C ILE A 135 7.26 -8.80 0.31
N LEU A 136 7.08 -7.76 -0.50
CA LEU A 136 7.21 -7.89 -1.96
C LEU A 136 8.63 -8.23 -2.39
N LYS A 137 9.65 -7.65 -1.75
CA LYS A 137 11.05 -8.00 -2.06
C LYS A 137 11.35 -9.45 -1.69
N GLU A 138 10.86 -9.91 -0.55
CA GLU A 138 10.97 -11.31 -0.14
C GLU A 138 10.24 -12.24 -1.12
N PHE A 139 9.00 -11.92 -1.48
CA PHE A 139 8.22 -12.65 -2.49
C PHE A 139 8.97 -12.82 -3.81
N LEU A 140 9.57 -11.73 -4.33
CA LEU A 140 10.33 -11.75 -5.58
C LEU A 140 11.65 -12.53 -5.49
N THR A 141 12.16 -12.72 -4.27
CA THR A 141 13.36 -13.52 -4.00
C THR A 141 13.01 -15.00 -3.89
N LEU A 142 11.91 -15.34 -3.21
CA LEU A 142 11.47 -16.71 -2.98
C LEU A 142 10.82 -17.33 -4.22
N TYR A 143 9.99 -16.57 -4.95
CA TYR A 143 9.15 -17.09 -6.03
C TYR A 143 9.55 -16.55 -7.41
N HIS A 144 10.72 -16.97 -7.89
CA HIS A 144 11.31 -16.49 -9.15
C HIS A 144 10.44 -16.79 -10.40
N ASP A 145 9.79 -17.96 -10.46
CA ASP A 145 8.96 -18.39 -11.59
C ASP A 145 7.45 -18.15 -11.38
N SER A 146 7.08 -17.36 -10.39
CA SER A 146 5.68 -17.08 -10.06
C SER A 146 4.93 -16.37 -11.20
N LYS A 147 3.68 -16.78 -11.44
CA LYS A 147 2.76 -16.05 -12.32
C LYS A 147 2.35 -14.67 -11.77
N LEU A 148 2.52 -14.46 -10.46
CA LEU A 148 2.23 -13.19 -9.78
C LEU A 148 3.43 -12.23 -9.80
N ARG A 149 4.62 -12.71 -10.18
CA ARG A 149 5.85 -11.90 -10.23
C ARG A 149 5.67 -10.56 -10.96
N PRO A 150 5.08 -10.47 -12.17
CA PRO A 150 4.89 -9.18 -12.84
C PRO A 150 4.00 -8.21 -12.05
N LYS A 151 2.99 -8.72 -11.31
CA LYS A 151 2.12 -7.90 -10.46
C LYS A 151 2.85 -7.43 -9.21
N ALA A 152 3.68 -8.28 -8.61
CA ALA A 152 4.51 -7.95 -7.47
C ALA A 152 5.55 -6.87 -7.83
N GLU A 153 6.26 -7.02 -8.95
CA GLU A 153 7.21 -6.02 -9.48
C GLU A 153 6.50 -4.69 -9.76
N SER A 154 5.34 -4.73 -10.43
CA SER A 154 4.56 -3.52 -10.70
C SER A 154 4.15 -2.79 -9.41
N THR A 155 3.70 -3.52 -8.39
CA THR A 155 3.30 -2.92 -7.11
C THR A 155 4.51 -2.37 -6.34
N LEU A 156 5.63 -3.09 -6.37
CA LEU A 156 6.88 -2.66 -5.76
C LEU A 156 7.40 -1.36 -6.39
N ASN A 157 7.35 -1.27 -7.72
CA ASN A 157 7.70 -0.06 -8.46
C ASN A 157 6.77 1.11 -8.11
N GLU A 158 5.47 0.86 -7.94
CA GLU A 158 4.54 1.89 -7.50
C GLU A 158 4.87 2.39 -6.09
N ILE A 159 5.17 1.49 -5.15
CA ILE A 159 5.59 1.84 -3.80
C ILE A 159 6.86 2.69 -3.85
N GLN A 160 7.87 2.26 -4.60
CA GLN A 160 9.14 2.97 -4.72
C GLN A 160 8.92 4.38 -5.29
N ARG A 161 8.13 4.51 -6.36
CA ARG A 161 7.78 5.81 -6.95
C ARG A 161 7.11 6.74 -5.95
N ARG A 162 6.20 6.23 -5.10
CA ARG A 162 5.53 7.03 -4.06
C ARG A 162 6.52 7.50 -2.99
N LEU A 163 7.43 6.64 -2.55
CA LEU A 163 8.46 6.96 -1.56
C LEU A 163 9.46 7.99 -2.10
N THR A 164 9.98 7.78 -3.31
CA THR A 164 10.88 8.72 -3.98
C THR A 164 10.23 10.08 -4.19
N GLN A 165 8.95 10.12 -4.60
CA GLN A 165 8.23 11.39 -4.76
C GLN A 165 8.11 12.15 -3.43
N ARG A 166 7.80 11.46 -2.33
CA ARG A 166 7.80 12.05 -0.99
C ARG A 166 9.17 12.62 -0.64
N ASP A 167 10.24 11.88 -0.90
CA ASP A 167 11.60 12.31 -0.56
C ASP A 167 12.00 13.56 -1.33
N PHE A 168 11.62 13.66 -2.61
CA PHE A 168 11.76 14.91 -3.36
C PHE A 168 10.99 16.05 -2.71
N ASP A 169 9.75 15.83 -2.26
CA ASP A 169 8.94 16.89 -1.66
C ASP A 169 9.53 17.38 -0.34
N VAL A 170 10.10 16.48 0.47
CA VAL A 170 10.83 16.84 1.68
C VAL A 170 12.14 17.58 1.36
N ALA A 171 12.93 17.09 0.40
CA ALA A 171 14.16 17.76 -0.05
C ALA A 171 13.88 19.19 -0.53
N ARG A 172 12.83 19.37 -1.34
CA ARG A 172 12.39 20.68 -1.85
C ARG A 172 11.91 21.60 -0.74
N LEU A 173 11.25 21.06 0.28
CA LEU A 173 10.81 21.84 1.44
C LEU A 173 12.01 22.40 2.21
N TYR A 174 13.00 21.56 2.54
CA TYR A 174 14.23 22.00 3.20
C TYR A 174 15.04 22.97 2.34
N PHE A 175 15.14 22.70 1.03
CA PHE A 175 15.79 23.60 0.09
C PHE A 175 15.15 25.00 0.11
N LYS A 176 13.82 25.07 0.10
CA LYS A 176 13.08 26.33 0.16
C LYS A 176 13.27 27.06 1.49
N ALA A 177 13.51 26.33 2.58
CA ALA A 177 13.82 26.88 3.89
C ALA A 177 15.28 27.38 4.03
N GLY A 178 16.15 27.10 3.05
CA GLY A 178 17.58 27.40 3.14
C GLY A 178 18.40 26.36 3.92
N GLU A 179 17.77 25.26 4.34
CA GLU A 179 18.39 24.17 5.10
C GLU A 179 19.11 23.19 4.15
N PHE A 180 20.16 23.66 3.48
CA PHE A 180 20.82 22.92 2.40
C PHE A 180 21.42 21.58 2.84
N LYS A 181 21.98 21.51 4.05
CA LYS A 181 22.51 20.25 4.61
C LYS A 181 21.41 19.21 4.78
N SER A 182 20.24 19.61 5.29
CA SER A 182 19.09 18.71 5.44
C SER A 182 18.52 18.30 4.08
N ALA A 183 18.38 19.25 3.16
CA ALA A 183 17.94 18.96 1.79
C ALA A 183 18.89 17.98 1.07
N LEU A 184 20.20 18.13 1.28
CA LEU A 184 21.21 17.28 0.68
C LEU A 184 21.05 15.82 1.10
N VAL A 185 20.80 15.55 2.39
CA VAL A 185 20.57 14.18 2.88
C VAL A 185 19.46 13.48 2.11
N TYR A 186 18.34 14.16 1.87
CA TYR A 186 17.24 13.58 1.09
C TYR A 186 17.59 13.43 -0.39
N TYR A 187 18.25 14.41 -1.00
CA TYR A 187 18.67 14.27 -2.40
C TYR A 187 19.67 13.12 -2.58
N GLU A 188 20.71 13.02 -1.75
CA GLU A 188 21.67 11.91 -1.82
C GLU A 188 20.98 10.56 -1.60
N TYR A 189 20.02 10.47 -0.68
CA TYR A 189 19.23 9.25 -0.51
C TYR A 189 18.49 8.84 -1.80
N ILE A 190 17.91 9.80 -2.52
CA ILE A 190 17.23 9.51 -3.79
C ILE A 190 18.21 9.03 -4.87
N THR A 191 19.47 9.51 -4.88
CA THR A 191 20.46 9.08 -5.88
C THR A 191 20.81 7.60 -5.79
N ILE A 192 20.62 6.98 -4.63
CA ILE A 192 20.84 5.55 -4.42
C ILE A 192 19.77 4.72 -5.15
N GLU A 193 18.55 5.23 -5.24
CA GLU A 193 17.38 4.50 -5.73
C GLU A 193 16.97 4.89 -7.16
N LEU A 194 17.23 6.13 -7.56
CA LEU A 194 16.85 6.69 -8.85
C LEU A 194 18.05 7.47 -9.44
N PRO A 195 18.60 7.01 -10.58
CA PRO A 195 19.66 7.72 -11.30
C PRO A 195 19.33 9.19 -11.55
N THR A 196 20.31 10.07 -11.40
CA THR A 196 20.09 11.53 -11.46
C THR A 196 19.65 12.04 -12.82
N ASP A 197 19.97 11.33 -13.90
CA ASP A 197 19.55 11.64 -15.28
C ASP A 197 18.04 11.48 -15.49
N GLU A 198 17.37 10.63 -14.69
CA GLU A 198 15.90 10.52 -14.67
C GLU A 198 15.22 11.69 -13.93
N TRP A 199 15.99 12.53 -13.23
CA TRP A 199 15.44 13.62 -12.44
C TRP A 199 15.11 14.84 -13.31
N LYS A 200 14.08 15.60 -12.88
CA LYS A 200 13.79 16.91 -13.46
C LYS A 200 15.00 17.82 -13.32
N ALA A 201 15.31 18.58 -14.36
CA ALA A 201 16.44 19.52 -14.38
C ALA A 201 16.46 20.47 -13.17
N ILE A 202 15.29 20.89 -12.69
CA ILE A 202 15.18 21.76 -11.51
C ILE A 202 15.64 21.07 -10.21
N ASP A 203 15.41 19.77 -10.06
CA ASP A 203 15.84 19.03 -8.87
C ASP A 203 17.32 18.68 -8.95
N ARG A 204 17.86 18.40 -10.16
CA ARG A 204 19.31 18.32 -10.39
C ARG A 204 20.02 19.63 -10.03
N TYR A 205 19.45 20.77 -10.46
CA TYR A 205 19.97 22.09 -10.09
C TYR A 205 19.96 22.31 -8.58
N ARG A 206 18.86 21.94 -7.89
CA ARG A 206 18.76 22.06 -6.43
C ARG A 206 19.79 21.21 -5.71
N LEU A 207 20.00 19.96 -6.15
CA LEU A 207 21.06 19.10 -5.64
C LEU A 207 22.44 19.75 -5.81
N ALA A 208 22.74 20.28 -7.00
CA ALA A 208 24.01 20.97 -7.23
C ALA A 208 24.19 22.18 -6.32
N VAL A 209 23.15 22.98 -6.10
CA VAL A 209 23.20 24.09 -5.13
C VAL A 209 23.42 23.56 -3.72
N CYS A 210 22.73 22.50 -3.29
CA CYS A 210 22.98 21.90 -1.98
C CYS A 210 24.44 21.47 -1.81
N TYR A 211 25.05 20.88 -2.84
CA TYR A 211 26.48 20.53 -2.81
C TYR A 211 27.37 21.77 -2.66
N GLN A 212 27.14 22.84 -3.44
CA GLN A 212 27.91 24.08 -3.32
C GLN A 212 27.80 24.72 -1.93
N GLU A 213 26.58 24.83 -1.40
CA GLU A 213 26.31 25.46 -0.10
C GLU A 213 26.78 24.61 1.09
N THR A 214 27.23 23.38 0.85
CA THR A 214 27.78 22.46 1.85
C THR A 214 29.24 22.08 1.57
N ASP A 215 29.94 22.89 0.77
CA ASP A 215 31.36 22.75 0.44
C ASP A 215 31.76 21.50 -0.38
N HIS A 216 30.80 20.82 -1.01
CA HIS A 216 31.03 19.69 -1.93
C HIS A 216 31.07 20.15 -3.39
N THR A 217 31.89 21.17 -3.65
CA THR A 217 31.97 21.88 -4.94
C THR A 217 32.36 20.96 -6.10
N GLU A 218 33.15 19.92 -5.83
CA GLU A 218 33.56 18.88 -6.78
C GLU A 218 32.39 18.06 -7.32
N LYS A 219 31.37 17.81 -6.50
CA LYS A 219 30.14 17.10 -6.91
C LYS A 219 29.17 18.03 -7.64
N ALA A 220 29.14 19.31 -7.28
CA ALA A 220 28.25 20.29 -7.89
C ALA A 220 28.61 20.62 -9.34
N ARG A 221 29.91 20.80 -9.61
CA ARG A 221 30.43 21.27 -10.92
C ARG A 221 29.92 20.45 -12.11
N PRO A 222 30.08 19.12 -12.17
CA PRO A 222 29.65 18.34 -13.33
C PRO A 222 28.14 18.44 -13.59
N ILE A 223 27.33 18.51 -12.53
CA ILE A 223 25.87 18.64 -12.65
C ILE A 223 25.51 20.00 -13.27
N LEU A 224 26.14 21.08 -12.82
CA LEU A 224 25.90 22.42 -13.36
C LEU A 224 26.39 22.55 -14.80
N GLU A 225 27.55 21.99 -15.13
CA GLU A 225 28.08 21.97 -16.50
C GLU A 225 27.13 21.27 -17.45
N GLN A 226 26.65 20.08 -17.07
CA GLN A 226 25.65 19.34 -17.83
C GLN A 226 24.37 20.18 -18.04
N LEU A 227 23.79 20.73 -16.97
CA LEU A 227 22.60 21.58 -17.05
C LEU A 227 22.82 22.84 -17.92
N SER A 228 24.05 23.36 -17.95
CA SER A 228 24.42 24.52 -18.75
C SER A 228 24.53 24.25 -20.25
N GLN A 229 24.55 22.97 -20.66
CA GLN A 229 24.65 22.56 -22.06
C GLN A 229 23.33 21.97 -22.58
N GLU A 230 22.51 21.38 -21.70
CA GLU A 230 21.22 20.79 -22.03
C GLU A 230 20.19 21.81 -22.58
N ASP A 231 19.19 21.28 -23.28
CA ASP A 231 17.98 22.00 -23.69
C ASP A 231 16.95 22.01 -22.55
N ILE A 232 17.13 22.97 -21.64
CA ILE A 232 16.30 23.21 -20.46
C ILE A 232 15.80 24.66 -20.45
N PRO A 233 14.78 25.01 -19.64
CA PRO A 233 14.26 26.37 -19.58
C PRO A 233 15.38 27.43 -19.42
N PRO A 234 15.41 28.50 -20.26
CA PRO A 234 16.52 29.46 -20.28
C PRO A 234 16.86 30.07 -18.92
N ALA A 235 15.84 30.34 -18.10
CA ALA A 235 16.02 30.86 -16.75
C ALA A 235 16.78 29.89 -15.82
N LEU A 236 16.61 28.58 -16.01
CA LEU A 236 17.35 27.57 -15.24
C LEU A 236 18.78 27.43 -15.74
N LYS A 237 18.97 27.45 -17.07
CA LYS A 237 20.29 27.44 -17.72
C LYS A 237 21.14 28.62 -17.27
N GLN A 238 20.57 29.83 -17.23
CA GLN A 238 21.24 31.03 -16.73
C GLN A 238 21.66 30.89 -15.26
N LYS A 239 20.78 30.34 -14.40
CA LYS A 239 21.13 30.07 -13.00
C LYS A 239 22.31 29.11 -12.86
N ALA A 240 22.37 28.06 -13.68
CA ALA A 240 23.49 27.13 -13.68
C ALA A 240 24.81 27.83 -14.07
N HIS A 241 24.80 28.64 -15.14
CA HIS A 241 25.98 29.43 -15.54
C HIS A 241 26.44 30.40 -14.46
N SER A 242 25.50 31.12 -13.81
CA SER A 242 25.85 32.04 -12.73
C SER A 242 26.52 31.32 -11.56
N ARG A 243 26.02 30.14 -11.18
CA ARG A 243 26.64 29.33 -10.13
C ARG A 243 28.03 28.80 -10.51
N LEU A 244 28.25 28.41 -11.78
CA LEU A 244 29.57 28.01 -12.27
C LEU A 244 30.58 29.16 -12.25
N ALA A 245 30.15 30.37 -12.64
CA ALA A 245 31.02 31.55 -12.62
C ALA A 245 31.50 31.85 -11.19
N MET A 246 30.60 31.79 -10.20
CA MET A 246 30.95 31.98 -8.78
C MET A 246 32.00 30.98 -8.28
N MET A 247 32.00 29.74 -8.78
CA MET A 247 32.99 28.73 -8.39
C MET A 247 34.38 29.06 -8.92
N ASN A 248 34.46 29.48 -10.19
CA ASN A 248 35.73 29.81 -10.83
C ASN A 248 36.41 31.06 -10.23
N ASP A 249 35.62 31.96 -9.66
CA ASP A 249 36.14 33.15 -8.99
C ASP A 249 36.68 32.83 -7.58
N ASN A 250 36.15 31.80 -6.90
CA ASN A 250 36.65 31.35 -5.59
C ASN A 250 37.91 30.47 -5.68
N ASP A 251 38.17 29.88 -6.84
CA ASP A 251 39.36 29.04 -7.10
C ASP A 251 40.62 29.88 -7.49
N ARG A 252 40.49 31.21 -7.60
CA ARG A 252 41.57 32.16 -7.97
C ARG A 252 42.13 32.90 -6.77
#